data_AF-A0A1V9Y9V1-F1
#
_entry.id   AF-A0A1V9Y9V1-F1
#
_cell.length_a   1.000
_cell.length_b   1.000
_cell.length_c   1.000
_cell.angle_alpha   90.00
_cell.angle_beta   90.00
_cell.angle_gamma   90.00
#
_symmetry.space_group_name_H-M   'P 1'
#
loop_
_entity.id
_entity.type
_entity.pdbx_description
1 polymer ?
#
loop_
_entity_poly.entity_id
_entity_poly.type
_entity_poly.pdbx_seq_one_letter_code
_entity_poly.pdbx_strand_id
1 'polypeptide(L)'
;MRSDAAFKFFLCAYVFFVVILAVPFVLVPLLICLKVDGLLVSSWAAALTPLWVSDAFFLLLVYVLTLIKDEDANKPAPENDKSRESAADQVTTANDGAIVNYGTTDASATTDTSVALAVTPVTYLTKRQFYGGILEVIFHIGVALRLDGVLRCPWTLTLVPFALADVVNGLNPASIGNTLQYLLIFLKLDGVLHGSWATMLLPLWIILVPAVLFMVGAIAYVVNEERDLKAVVLGIVGLVGVATVAATPILLAQRLDGTRSYSALEACLPYFGACVASIAAGAGLVVMVGVPTALEEDATGGDAA
;
A
#
# COMPACT_ATOMS: atom_id res chain seq x y z
N MET A 1 -29.54 -17.15 -5.18
CA MET A 1 -28.46 -18.12 -5.51
C MET A 1 -27.15 -17.51 -6.06
N ARG A 2 -27.09 -16.25 -6.54
CA ARG A 2 -25.81 -15.64 -7.01
C ARG A 2 -24.83 -15.18 -5.91
N SER A 3 -25.27 -15.09 -4.65
CA SER A 3 -24.46 -14.64 -3.50
C SER A 3 -23.33 -15.61 -3.11
N ASP A 4 -23.47 -16.90 -3.42
CA ASP A 4 -22.56 -17.94 -2.91
C ASP A 4 -21.20 -17.95 -3.64
N ALA A 5 -21.18 -17.70 -4.96
CA ALA A 5 -19.93 -17.68 -5.74
C ALA A 5 -19.05 -16.45 -5.42
N ALA A 6 -19.66 -15.27 -5.29
CA ALA A 6 -18.93 -14.05 -4.93
C ALA A 6 -18.36 -14.14 -3.52
N PHE A 7 -19.14 -14.63 -2.55
CA PHE A 7 -18.66 -14.85 -1.18
C PHE A 7 -17.47 -15.80 -1.12
N LYS A 8 -17.55 -16.96 -1.80
CA LYS A 8 -16.44 -17.92 -1.91
C LYS A 8 -15.19 -17.30 -2.51
N PHE A 9 -15.36 -16.47 -3.55
CA PHE A 9 -14.24 -15.74 -4.16
C PHE A 9 -13.59 -14.76 -3.17
N PHE A 10 -14.38 -13.93 -2.49
CA PHE A 10 -13.85 -12.98 -1.50
C PHE A 10 -13.18 -13.67 -0.32
N LEU A 11 -13.75 -14.76 0.18
CA LEU A 11 -13.13 -15.56 1.25
C LEU A 11 -11.81 -16.16 0.79
N CYS A 12 -11.75 -16.72 -0.42
CA CYS A 12 -10.53 -17.27 -0.99
C CYS A 12 -9.46 -16.17 -1.18
N ALA A 13 -9.84 -15.01 -1.71
CA ALA A 13 -8.95 -13.87 -1.90
C ALA A 13 -8.43 -13.33 -0.56
N TYR A 14 -9.29 -13.23 0.46
CA TYR A 14 -8.92 -12.82 1.81
C TYR A 14 -7.94 -13.81 2.44
N VAL A 15 -8.23 -15.11 2.41
CA VAL A 15 -7.34 -16.15 2.93
C VAL A 15 -5.98 -16.11 2.21
N PHE A 16 -5.99 -15.98 0.89
CA PHE A 16 -4.77 -15.83 0.09
C PHE A 16 -3.96 -14.60 0.52
N PHE A 17 -4.60 -13.44 0.63
CA PHE A 17 -3.96 -12.18 1.02
C PHE A 17 -3.40 -12.26 2.44
N VAL A 18 -4.16 -12.77 3.41
CA VAL A 18 -3.72 -12.91 4.79
C VAL A 18 -2.56 -13.91 4.90
N VAL A 19 -2.68 -15.08 4.28
CA VAL A 19 -1.63 -16.11 4.39
C VAL A 19 -0.36 -15.68 3.69
N ILE A 20 -0.44 -15.10 2.49
CA ILE A 20 0.75 -14.79 1.71
C ILE A 20 1.40 -13.48 2.14
N LEU A 21 0.59 -12.46 2.50
CA LEU A 21 1.13 -11.14 2.84
C LEU A 21 1.29 -10.93 4.34
N ALA A 22 0.33 -11.38 5.15
CA ALA A 22 0.42 -11.16 6.59
C ALA A 22 1.46 -12.07 7.25
N VAL A 23 1.70 -13.28 6.72
CA VAL A 23 2.69 -14.20 7.32
C VAL A 23 4.09 -13.61 7.26
N PRO A 24 4.65 -13.17 6.12
CA PRO A 24 5.96 -12.51 6.11
C PRO A 24 5.98 -11.24 6.97
N PHE A 25 4.90 -10.45 6.92
CA PHE A 25 4.78 -9.21 7.69
C PHE A 25 4.86 -9.45 9.21
N VAL A 26 4.29 -10.53 9.72
CA VAL A 26 4.38 -10.89 11.14
C VAL A 26 5.66 -11.67 11.46
N LEU A 27 6.04 -12.61 10.60
CA LEU A 27 7.11 -13.55 10.87
C LEU A 27 8.50 -12.87 10.78
N VAL A 28 8.71 -11.93 9.86
CA VAL A 28 10.00 -11.24 9.73
C VAL A 28 10.33 -10.43 10.98
N PRO A 29 9.48 -9.51 11.48
CA PRO A 29 9.74 -8.79 12.73
C PRO A 29 9.86 -9.73 13.93
N LEU A 30 9.08 -10.81 13.98
CA LEU A 30 9.17 -11.80 15.05
C LEU A 30 10.54 -12.48 15.08
N LEU A 31 11.02 -12.97 13.93
CA LEU A 31 12.34 -13.62 13.83
C LEU A 31 13.47 -12.63 14.10
N ILE A 32 13.33 -11.37 13.68
CA ILE A 32 14.29 -10.30 14.04
C ILE A 32 14.32 -10.09 15.55
N CYS A 33 13.17 -10.00 16.22
CA CYS A 33 13.11 -9.85 17.68
C CYS A 33 13.78 -11.02 18.40
N LEU A 34 13.43 -12.26 18.02
CA LEU A 34 14.04 -13.47 18.59
C LEU A 34 15.55 -13.52 18.33
N LYS A 35 16.01 -13.06 17.17
CA LYS A 35 17.43 -13.00 16.81
C LYS A 35 18.18 -11.96 17.64
N VAL A 36 17.62 -10.76 17.78
CA VAL A 36 18.20 -9.68 18.61
C VAL A 36 18.23 -10.07 20.09
N ASP A 37 17.22 -10.78 20.58
CA ASP A 37 17.17 -11.25 21.97
C ASP A 37 18.06 -12.49 22.22
N GLY A 38 18.78 -12.98 21.19
CA GLY A 38 19.70 -14.12 21.32
C GLY A 38 19.03 -15.48 21.45
N LEU A 39 17.71 -15.56 21.25
CA LEU A 39 16.94 -16.81 21.30
C LEU A 39 17.12 -17.64 20.02
N LEU A 40 17.56 -17.01 18.93
CA LEU A 40 17.75 -17.64 17.63
C LEU A 40 19.24 -17.62 17.23
N VAL A 41 19.87 -18.79 17.16
CA VAL A 41 21.34 -18.93 16.94
C VAL A 41 21.72 -18.88 15.45
N SER A 42 20.78 -19.09 14.52
CA SER A 42 21.08 -19.15 13.08
C SER A 42 21.58 -17.83 12.49
N SER A 43 22.18 -17.84 11.28
CA SER A 43 22.56 -16.60 10.59
C SER A 43 21.36 -15.67 10.33
N TRP A 44 21.63 -14.38 10.10
CA TRP A 44 20.63 -13.40 9.68
C TRP A 44 20.04 -13.75 8.33
N ALA A 45 20.84 -14.28 7.41
CA ALA A 45 20.33 -14.83 6.16
C ALA A 45 19.27 -15.92 6.40
N ALA A 46 19.48 -16.83 7.36
CA ALA A 46 18.48 -17.85 7.71
C ALA A 46 17.26 -17.26 8.43
N ALA A 47 17.46 -16.32 9.35
CA ALA A 47 16.37 -15.65 10.07
C ALA A 47 15.45 -14.85 9.14
N LEU A 48 15.99 -14.29 8.06
CA LEU A 48 15.24 -13.52 7.05
C LEU A 48 14.66 -14.41 5.93
N THR A 49 14.64 -15.74 6.08
CA THR A 49 14.04 -16.65 5.09
C THR A 49 12.63 -16.27 4.63
N PRO A 50 11.70 -15.89 5.53
CA PRO A 50 10.36 -15.49 5.10
C PRO A 50 10.36 -14.24 4.20
N LEU A 51 11.32 -13.32 4.39
CA LEU A 51 11.50 -12.16 3.53
C LEU A 51 11.92 -12.60 2.12
N TRP A 52 12.90 -13.51 2.00
CA TRP A 52 13.34 -14.02 0.69
C TRP A 52 12.21 -14.69 -0.09
N VAL A 53 11.39 -15.47 0.60
CA VAL A 53 10.23 -16.14 0.00
C VAL A 53 9.21 -15.10 -0.50
N SER A 54 8.95 -14.08 0.31
CA SER A 54 8.07 -12.97 -0.06
C SER A 54 8.61 -12.21 -1.27
N ASP A 55 9.89 -11.83 -1.25
CA ASP A 55 10.56 -11.10 -2.34
C ASP A 55 10.53 -11.89 -3.64
N ALA A 56 10.87 -13.19 -3.60
CA ALA A 56 10.83 -14.07 -4.77
C ALA A 56 9.41 -14.21 -5.32
N PHE A 57 8.41 -14.35 -4.44
CA PHE A 57 7.01 -14.42 -4.83
C PHE A 57 6.55 -13.12 -5.50
N PHE A 58 6.86 -11.96 -4.93
CA PHE A 58 6.52 -10.67 -5.52
C PHE A 58 7.21 -10.44 -6.85
N LEU A 59 8.51 -10.74 -6.96
CA LEU A 59 9.22 -10.62 -8.24
C LEU A 59 8.64 -11.54 -9.31
N LEU A 60 8.30 -12.78 -8.95
CA LEU A 60 7.65 -13.71 -9.89
C LEU A 60 6.28 -13.19 -10.33
N LEU A 61 5.48 -12.69 -9.39
CA LEU A 61 4.17 -12.10 -9.69
C LEU A 61 4.31 -10.90 -10.64
N VAL A 62 5.20 -9.97 -10.34
CA VAL A 62 5.50 -8.81 -11.19
C VAL A 62 5.96 -9.27 -12.57
N TYR A 63 6.86 -10.25 -12.64
CA TYR A 63 7.36 -10.79 -13.89
C TYR A 63 6.23 -11.39 -14.75
N VAL A 64 5.38 -12.26 -14.18
CA VAL A 64 4.24 -12.85 -14.90
C VAL A 64 3.27 -11.78 -15.40
N LEU A 65 2.97 -10.78 -14.57
CA LEU A 65 2.12 -9.65 -14.97
C LEU A 65 2.73 -8.83 -16.12
N THR A 66 4.06 -8.70 -16.17
CA THR A 66 4.72 -8.03 -17.30
C THR A 66 4.69 -8.85 -18.58
N LEU A 67 4.71 -10.19 -18.51
CA LEU A 67 4.64 -11.05 -19.70
C LEU A 67 3.27 -11.00 -20.38
N ILE A 68 2.18 -11.07 -19.61
CA ILE A 68 0.80 -11.01 -20.14
C ILE A 68 0.60 -9.73 -20.96
N LYS A 69 1.20 -8.61 -20.53
CA LYS A 69 1.10 -7.32 -21.20
C LYS A 69 1.79 -7.27 -22.57
N ASP A 70 2.98 -7.85 -22.67
CA ASP A 70 3.74 -7.81 -23.93
C ASP A 70 2.99 -8.61 -25.03
N GLU A 71 2.13 -9.57 -24.66
CA GLU A 71 1.27 -10.30 -25.59
C GLU A 71 0.11 -9.43 -26.14
N ASP A 72 -0.60 -8.71 -25.28
CA ASP A 72 -1.70 -7.84 -25.69
C ASP A 72 -1.23 -6.65 -26.54
N ALA A 73 -0.07 -6.08 -26.22
CA ALA A 73 0.51 -4.95 -26.94
C ALA A 73 0.96 -5.31 -28.37
N ASN A 74 1.25 -6.59 -28.62
CA ASN A 74 1.76 -7.07 -29.90
C ASN A 74 0.66 -7.65 -30.80
N LYS A 75 -0.60 -7.58 -30.38
CA LYS A 75 -1.74 -8.00 -31.20
C LYS A 75 -1.94 -6.97 -32.32
N PRO A 76 -1.86 -7.37 -33.61
CA PRO A 76 -2.06 -6.44 -34.71
C PRO A 76 -3.42 -5.76 -34.55
N ALA A 77 -3.43 -4.43 -34.69
CA ALA A 77 -4.67 -3.66 -34.61
C ALA A 77 -5.71 -4.32 -35.52
N PRO A 78 -6.97 -4.48 -35.07
CA PRO A 78 -8.02 -5.03 -35.93
C PRO A 78 -7.99 -4.22 -37.21
N GLU A 79 -7.71 -4.91 -38.31
CA GLU A 79 -7.67 -4.35 -39.65
C GLU A 79 -9.04 -3.68 -39.85
N ASN A 80 -9.06 -2.35 -39.71
CA ASN A 80 -10.26 -1.56 -39.94
C ASN A 80 -10.54 -1.70 -41.42
N ASP A 81 -11.36 -2.70 -41.73
CA ASP A 81 -11.81 -3.06 -43.05
C ASP A 81 -12.33 -1.77 -43.69
N LYS A 82 -11.57 -1.29 -44.68
CA LYS A 82 -11.90 -0.12 -45.49
C LYS A 82 -13.07 -0.48 -46.39
N SER A 83 -14.24 -0.65 -45.79
CA SER A 83 -15.53 -0.69 -46.47
C SER A 83 -16.26 0.63 -46.17
N ARG A 84 -15.67 1.76 -46.55
CA ARG A 84 -16.40 3.01 -46.77
C ARG A 84 -16.15 3.47 -48.19
N GLU A 85 -16.76 2.68 -49.07
CA GLU A 85 -17.12 3.01 -50.43
C GLU A 85 -18.03 4.27 -50.45
N SER A 86 -17.62 5.24 -51.27
CA SER A 86 -18.45 6.19 -52.02
C SER A 86 -19.43 7.14 -51.29
N ALA A 87 -19.00 8.40 -51.14
CA ALA A 87 -19.77 9.64 -51.36
C ALA A 87 -18.77 10.81 -51.14
N ALA A 88 -18.08 11.33 -52.16
CA ALA A 88 -18.57 12.25 -53.19
C ALA A 88 -19.40 13.42 -52.61
N ASP A 89 -18.92 14.64 -52.87
CA ASP A 89 -19.57 15.95 -52.77
C ASP A 89 -19.83 16.60 -51.40
N GLN A 90 -19.03 17.62 -51.07
CA GLN A 90 -19.43 19.06 -51.02
C GLN A 90 -18.27 19.88 -50.42
N VAL A 91 -17.53 20.65 -51.24
CA VAL A 91 -17.79 22.06 -51.60
C VAL A 91 -17.48 23.05 -50.45
N THR A 92 -16.30 23.65 -50.59
CA THR A 92 -15.90 25.06 -50.39
C THR A 92 -16.86 26.01 -49.66
N THR A 93 -16.39 26.71 -48.62
CA THR A 93 -16.21 28.19 -48.66
C THR A 93 -15.45 28.73 -47.45
N ALA A 94 -14.49 29.60 -47.74
CA ALA A 94 -13.88 30.53 -46.80
C ALA A 94 -14.85 31.67 -46.46
N ASN A 95 -14.79 32.22 -45.25
CA ASN A 95 -14.89 33.68 -45.11
C ASN A 95 -14.34 34.21 -43.78
N ASP A 96 -13.68 35.35 -43.93
CA ASP A 96 -13.18 36.30 -42.93
C ASP A 96 -14.27 36.81 -41.97
N GLY A 97 -13.83 37.38 -40.84
CA GLY A 97 -14.58 38.44 -40.17
C GLY A 97 -14.48 38.45 -38.66
N ALA A 98 -13.54 39.23 -38.14
CA ALA A 98 -13.53 39.68 -36.76
C ALA A 98 -14.77 40.55 -36.47
N ILE A 99 -15.57 40.17 -35.46
CA ILE A 99 -16.50 41.09 -34.77
C ILE A 99 -16.43 40.81 -33.27
N VAL A 100 -15.95 41.82 -32.54
CA VAL A 100 -16.05 41.97 -31.08
C VAL A 100 -17.50 42.23 -30.73
N ASN A 101 -18.08 41.48 -29.79
CA ASN A 101 -19.38 41.79 -29.22
C ASN A 101 -19.36 41.66 -27.69
N TYR A 102 -19.57 42.78 -27.00
CA TYR A 102 -19.83 42.87 -25.55
C TYR A 102 -21.34 43.01 -25.36
N GLY A 103 -21.94 42.20 -24.48
CA GLY A 103 -23.28 42.48 -23.95
C GLY A 103 -24.20 41.27 -23.79
N THR A 104 -24.20 40.73 -22.57
CA THR A 104 -25.33 40.31 -21.71
C THR A 104 -26.57 39.60 -22.28
N THR A 105 -26.99 38.58 -21.51
CA THR A 105 -28.34 38.02 -21.26
C THR A 105 -28.71 36.69 -21.94
N ASP A 106 -28.75 35.64 -21.09
CA ASP A 106 -29.67 34.51 -21.02
C ASP A 106 -30.14 33.84 -22.33
N ALA A 107 -29.47 32.75 -22.68
CA ALA A 107 -30.12 31.64 -23.38
C ALA A 107 -29.43 30.32 -23.00
N SER A 108 -30.22 29.44 -22.40
CA SER A 108 -29.91 28.04 -22.13
C SER A 108 -29.49 27.33 -23.42
N ALA A 109 -28.20 27.11 -23.58
CA ALA A 109 -27.64 26.18 -24.56
C ALA A 109 -27.13 24.96 -23.78
N THR A 110 -27.95 23.90 -23.74
CA THR A 110 -27.54 22.54 -23.41
C THR A 110 -26.54 22.07 -24.47
N THR A 111 -25.28 22.45 -24.29
CA THR A 111 -24.14 21.88 -25.00
C THR A 111 -23.91 20.50 -24.39
N ASP A 112 -24.44 19.47 -25.05
CA ASP A 112 -24.09 18.06 -24.83
C ASP A 112 -22.60 17.88 -25.16
N THR A 113 -21.76 18.33 -24.25
CA THR A 113 -20.36 17.96 -24.20
C THR A 113 -20.37 16.55 -23.64
N SER A 114 -20.52 15.56 -24.52
CA SER A 114 -20.14 14.19 -24.21
C SER A 114 -18.63 14.23 -23.95
N VAL A 115 -18.26 14.60 -22.72
CA VAL A 115 -16.94 14.39 -22.17
C VAL A 115 -16.81 12.88 -22.20
N ALA A 116 -16.25 12.37 -23.30
CA ALA A 116 -15.73 11.03 -23.36
C ALA A 116 -14.78 10.95 -22.18
N LEU A 117 -15.26 10.32 -21.09
CA LEU A 117 -14.46 10.00 -19.93
C LEU A 117 -13.27 9.27 -20.52
N ALA A 118 -12.15 9.99 -20.62
CA ALA A 118 -10.89 9.44 -21.06
C ALA A 118 -10.61 8.35 -20.03
N VAL A 119 -10.94 7.10 -20.41
CA VAL A 119 -10.69 5.91 -19.61
C VAL A 119 -9.21 6.00 -19.29
N THR A 120 -8.92 6.37 -18.05
CA THR A 120 -7.56 6.60 -17.61
C THR A 120 -6.85 5.27 -17.80
N PRO A 121 -5.70 5.27 -18.50
CA PRO A 121 -5.00 4.03 -18.79
C PRO A 121 -4.72 3.35 -17.45
N VAL A 122 -5.26 2.14 -17.31
CA VAL A 122 -5.04 1.29 -16.14
C VAL A 122 -3.54 1.28 -15.88
N THR A 123 -3.16 1.65 -14.65
CA THR A 123 -1.76 1.83 -14.24
C THR A 123 -1.09 0.46 -14.17
N TYR A 124 -0.69 -0.08 -15.32
CA TYR A 124 -0.09 -1.41 -15.41
C TYR A 124 1.35 -1.40 -14.92
N LEU A 125 1.75 -2.50 -14.28
CA LEU A 125 3.12 -2.69 -13.82
C LEU A 125 4.12 -2.59 -14.98
N THR A 126 5.22 -1.87 -14.76
CA THR A 126 6.22 -1.52 -15.79
C THR A 126 7.50 -2.32 -15.62
N LYS A 127 8.25 -2.58 -16.71
CA LYS A 127 9.61 -3.19 -16.66
C LYS A 127 10.52 -2.47 -15.65
N ARG A 128 10.30 -1.16 -15.51
CA ARG A 128 10.89 -0.29 -14.50
C ARG A 128 10.70 -0.83 -13.06
N GLN A 129 9.49 -1.21 -12.68
CA GLN A 129 9.20 -1.79 -11.36
C GLN A 129 9.85 -3.16 -11.13
N PHE A 130 9.98 -3.98 -12.18
CA PHE A 130 10.70 -5.24 -12.08
C PHE A 130 12.19 -5.02 -11.76
N TYR A 131 12.85 -4.10 -12.47
CA TYR A 131 14.25 -3.74 -12.17
C TYR A 131 14.41 -3.10 -10.79
N GLY A 132 13.48 -2.24 -10.38
CA GLY A 132 13.45 -1.68 -9.02
C GLY A 132 13.35 -2.77 -7.96
N GLY A 133 12.44 -3.74 -8.15
CA GLY A 133 12.30 -4.88 -7.23
C GLY A 133 13.58 -5.72 -7.14
N ILE A 134 14.30 -5.95 -8.25
CA ILE A 134 15.60 -6.67 -8.20
C ILE A 134 16.61 -5.90 -7.33
N LEU A 135 16.67 -4.57 -7.47
CA LEU A 135 17.57 -3.72 -6.67
C LEU A 135 17.20 -3.73 -5.18
N GLU A 136 15.91 -3.77 -4.84
CA GLU A 136 15.43 -3.95 -3.46
C GLU A 136 15.87 -5.30 -2.88
N VAL A 137 15.78 -6.39 -3.65
CA VAL A 137 16.27 -7.70 -3.23
C VAL A 137 17.78 -7.69 -3.00
N ILE A 138 18.55 -7.04 -3.89
CA ILE A 138 19.99 -6.85 -3.70
C ILE A 138 20.28 -6.07 -2.41
N PHE A 139 19.48 -5.04 -2.10
CA PHE A 139 19.57 -4.31 -0.85
C PHE A 139 19.33 -5.23 0.36
N HIS A 140 18.25 -6.01 0.38
CA HIS A 140 17.97 -6.94 1.48
C HIS A 140 19.09 -7.96 1.69
N ILE A 141 19.62 -8.53 0.60
CA ILE A 141 20.77 -9.44 0.65
C ILE A 141 22.00 -8.72 1.24
N GLY A 142 22.27 -7.48 0.81
CA GLY A 142 23.35 -6.66 1.34
C GLY A 142 23.23 -6.41 2.84
N VAL A 143 22.03 -6.08 3.32
CA VAL A 143 21.74 -5.90 4.75
C VAL A 143 21.97 -7.20 5.53
N ALA A 144 21.47 -8.34 5.05
CA ALA A 144 21.66 -9.62 5.71
C ALA A 144 23.15 -10.03 5.79
N LEU A 145 23.89 -9.91 4.69
CA LEU A 145 25.32 -10.19 4.66
C LEU A 145 26.13 -9.25 5.55
N ARG A 146 25.68 -7.99 5.69
CA ARG A 146 26.30 -7.02 6.60
C ARG A 146 26.03 -7.37 8.06
N LEU A 147 24.79 -7.74 8.40
CA LEU A 147 24.43 -8.21 9.74
C LEU A 147 25.17 -9.49 10.15
N ASP A 148 25.44 -10.38 9.19
CA ASP A 148 26.26 -11.59 9.39
C ASP A 148 27.78 -11.31 9.45
N GLY A 149 28.21 -10.06 9.28
CA GLY A 149 29.63 -9.68 9.31
C GLY A 149 30.44 -10.11 8.08
N VAL A 150 29.78 -10.62 7.04
CA VAL A 150 30.40 -11.01 5.76
C VAL A 150 30.81 -9.77 4.98
N LEU A 151 29.93 -8.78 4.89
CA LEU A 151 30.26 -7.47 4.33
C LEU A 151 30.86 -6.57 5.42
N ARG A 152 31.99 -5.93 5.10
CA ARG A 152 32.71 -5.00 6.02
C ARG A 152 32.58 -3.52 5.65
N CYS A 153 31.81 -3.20 4.62
CA CYS A 153 31.60 -1.83 4.17
C CYS A 153 30.75 -1.01 5.15
N PRO A 154 30.78 0.34 5.06
CA PRO A 154 29.83 1.19 5.77
C PRO A 154 28.38 0.83 5.46
N TRP A 155 27.48 0.98 6.44
CA TRP A 155 26.03 0.75 6.27
C TRP A 155 25.46 1.61 5.15
N THR A 156 25.88 2.87 5.05
CA THR A 156 25.51 3.77 3.95
C THR A 156 25.73 3.18 2.55
N LEU A 157 26.80 2.40 2.34
CA LEU A 157 27.04 1.76 1.04
C LEU A 157 26.01 0.65 0.74
N THR A 158 25.53 -0.05 1.78
CA THR A 158 24.49 -1.06 1.61
C THR A 158 23.16 -0.46 1.15
N LEU A 159 22.91 0.84 1.38
CA LEU A 159 21.69 1.55 0.95
C LEU A 159 21.67 1.90 -0.55
N VAL A 160 22.81 1.88 -1.24
CA VAL A 160 22.90 2.33 -2.64
C VAL A 160 21.92 1.59 -3.57
N PRO A 161 21.78 0.25 -3.53
CA PRO A 161 20.79 -0.44 -4.36
C PRO A 161 19.36 0.01 -4.08
N PHE A 162 18.99 0.27 -2.82
CA PHE A 162 17.66 0.77 -2.46
C PHE A 162 17.40 2.18 -2.98
N ALA A 163 18.36 3.09 -2.83
CA ALA A 163 18.25 4.44 -3.38
C ALA A 163 18.14 4.43 -4.92
N LEU A 164 18.87 3.53 -5.58
CA LEU A 164 18.74 3.30 -7.01
C LEU A 164 17.37 2.72 -7.37
N ALA A 165 16.83 1.80 -6.56
CA ALA A 165 15.50 1.25 -6.75
C ALA A 165 14.43 2.35 -6.72
N ASP A 166 14.54 3.31 -5.79
CA ASP A 166 13.63 4.47 -5.71
C ASP A 166 13.71 5.36 -6.96
N VAL A 167 14.93 5.68 -7.44
CA VAL A 167 15.13 6.43 -8.69
C VAL A 167 14.56 5.64 -9.86
N VAL A 168 14.81 4.34 -9.89
CA VAL A 168 14.29 3.44 -10.90
C VAL A 168 12.79 3.35 -10.80
N ASN A 169 12.12 3.32 -9.66
CA ASN A 169 10.65 3.20 -9.58
C ASN A 169 9.91 4.52 -9.81
N GLY A 170 10.63 5.63 -9.73
CA GLY A 170 10.07 6.97 -9.77
C GLY A 170 9.98 7.51 -8.36
N LEU A 171 10.44 8.74 -8.19
CA LEU A 171 10.53 9.43 -6.91
C LEU A 171 9.13 9.72 -6.36
N ASN A 172 8.54 8.74 -5.69
CA ASN A 172 7.29 8.88 -4.95
C ASN A 172 7.63 9.45 -3.55
N PRO A 173 6.90 10.48 -3.06
CA PRO A 173 7.08 10.99 -1.70
C PRO A 173 7.16 9.94 -0.60
N ALA A 174 6.37 8.85 -0.69
CA ALA A 174 6.41 7.76 0.29
C ALA A 174 7.75 6.99 0.25
N SER A 175 8.26 6.70 -0.96
CA SER A 175 9.58 6.07 -1.17
C SER A 175 10.70 6.95 -0.62
N ILE A 176 10.68 8.24 -0.96
CA ILE A 176 11.67 9.22 -0.49
C ILE A 176 11.69 9.26 1.04
N GLY A 177 10.52 9.25 1.68
CA GLY A 177 10.41 9.17 3.14
C GLY A 177 11.07 7.93 3.71
N ASN A 178 10.84 6.75 3.11
CA ASN A 178 11.48 5.50 3.51
C ASN A 178 12.99 5.50 3.29
N THR A 179 13.47 5.96 2.13
CA THR A 179 14.91 6.09 1.84
C THR A 179 15.59 7.04 2.82
N LEU A 180 14.96 8.18 3.12
CA LEU A 180 15.48 9.12 4.12
C LEU A 180 15.52 8.47 5.51
N GLN A 181 14.48 7.71 5.89
CA GLN A 181 14.44 6.99 7.15
C GLN A 181 15.59 5.98 7.27
N TYR A 182 15.84 5.17 6.24
CA TYR A 182 16.96 4.23 6.23
C TYR A 182 18.32 4.94 6.22
N LEU A 183 18.45 6.05 5.48
CA LEU A 183 19.68 6.85 5.45
C LEU A 183 20.06 7.36 6.84
N LEU A 184 19.11 7.91 7.60
CA LEU A 184 19.37 8.38 8.96
C LEU A 184 19.77 7.24 9.90
N ILE A 185 19.07 6.10 9.83
CA ILE A 185 19.42 4.91 10.62
C ILE A 185 20.83 4.43 10.27
N PHE A 186 21.19 4.35 9.00
CA PHE A 186 22.50 3.83 8.58
C PHE A 186 23.63 4.79 8.88
N LEU A 187 23.44 6.10 8.72
CA LEU A 187 24.40 7.11 9.15
C LEU A 187 24.62 7.07 10.67
N LYS A 188 23.56 6.77 11.45
CA LYS A 188 23.67 6.56 12.89
C LYS A 188 24.47 5.30 13.21
N LEU A 189 24.21 4.19 12.52
CA LEU A 189 24.96 2.94 12.68
C LEU A 189 26.43 3.06 12.26
N ASP A 190 26.74 3.92 11.27
CA ASP A 190 28.11 4.25 10.85
C ASP A 190 28.82 5.23 11.81
N GLY A 191 28.14 5.71 12.85
CA GLY A 191 28.70 6.65 13.83
C GLY A 191 28.86 8.09 13.30
N VAL A 192 28.29 8.40 12.14
CA VAL A 192 28.34 9.75 11.54
C VAL A 192 27.36 10.67 12.26
N LEU A 193 26.15 10.19 12.55
CA LEU A 193 25.13 10.96 13.27
C LEU A 193 25.12 10.68 14.77
N HIS A 194 25.11 11.75 15.55
CA HIS A 194 24.99 11.73 17.01
C HIS A 194 23.57 12.21 17.38
N GLY A 195 22.98 11.65 18.44
CA GLY A 195 21.58 11.92 18.79
C GLY A 195 20.85 10.68 19.34
N SER A 196 19.63 10.89 19.84
CA SER A 196 18.75 9.81 20.30
C SER A 196 18.11 9.07 19.12
N TRP A 197 17.73 7.81 19.33
CA TRP A 197 17.01 7.05 18.31
C TRP A 197 15.66 7.67 17.95
N ALA A 198 15.02 8.38 18.88
CA ALA A 198 13.83 9.16 18.59
C ALA A 198 14.06 10.22 17.50
N THR A 199 15.22 10.87 17.45
CA THR A 199 15.55 11.84 16.38
C THR A 199 15.81 11.18 15.03
N MET A 200 16.39 9.97 15.04
CA MET A 200 16.63 9.21 13.81
C MET A 200 15.33 8.73 13.16
N LEU A 201 14.27 8.53 13.95
CA LEU A 201 12.93 8.15 13.50
C LEU A 201 12.04 9.35 13.09
N LEU A 202 12.62 10.54 12.90
CA LEU A 202 11.88 11.75 12.55
C LEU A 202 11.06 11.65 11.25
N PRO A 203 11.56 11.06 10.14
CA PRO A 203 10.74 10.81 8.96
C PRO A 203 9.49 9.97 9.26
N LEU A 204 9.61 8.95 10.12
CA LEU A 204 8.48 8.13 10.56
C LEU A 204 7.47 8.95 11.39
N TRP A 205 7.92 9.83 12.29
CA TRP A 205 7.02 10.69 13.08
C TRP A 205 6.21 11.65 12.21
N ILE A 206 6.82 12.18 11.15
CA ILE A 206 6.15 13.07 10.19
C ILE A 206 4.96 12.36 9.52
N ILE A 207 5.00 11.04 9.36
CA ILE A 207 3.89 10.26 8.78
C ILE A 207 2.88 9.87 9.87
N LEU A 208 3.36 9.35 11.01
CA LEU A 208 2.50 8.80 12.06
C LEU A 208 1.68 9.87 12.78
N VAL A 209 2.26 11.04 13.08
CA VAL A 209 1.56 12.09 13.84
C VAL A 209 0.35 12.62 13.06
N PRO A 210 0.47 13.02 11.77
CA PRO A 210 -0.70 13.41 10.97
C PRO A 210 -1.71 12.28 10.80
N ALA A 211 -1.28 11.02 10.66
CA ALA A 211 -2.19 9.88 10.56
C ALA A 211 -3.05 9.73 11.84
N VAL A 212 -2.44 9.84 13.02
CA VAL A 212 -3.17 9.85 14.30
C VAL A 212 -4.14 11.02 14.37
N LEU A 213 -3.69 12.25 14.06
CA LEU A 213 -4.53 13.44 14.10
C LEU A 213 -5.72 13.35 13.13
N PHE A 214 -5.48 12.83 11.93
CA PHE A 214 -6.52 12.58 10.93
C PHE A 214 -7.57 11.60 11.46
N MET A 215 -7.15 10.48 12.06
CA MET A 215 -8.07 9.51 12.65
C MET A 215 -8.88 10.08 13.81
N VAL A 216 -8.27 10.89 14.68
CA VAL A 216 -8.98 11.61 15.75
C VAL A 216 -10.02 12.57 15.17
N GLY A 217 -9.65 13.34 14.15
CA GLY A 217 -10.57 14.26 13.46
C GLY A 217 -11.73 13.54 12.78
N ALA A 218 -11.46 12.40 12.12
CA ALA A 218 -12.49 11.57 11.50
C ALA A 218 -13.50 11.02 12.53
N ILE A 219 -13.01 10.58 13.69
CA ILE A 219 -13.89 10.12 14.79
C ILE A 219 -14.73 11.27 15.33
N ALA A 220 -14.11 12.43 15.61
CA ALA A 220 -14.83 13.60 16.11
C ALA A 220 -15.92 14.04 15.12
N TYR A 221 -15.64 14.02 13.82
CA TYR A 221 -16.62 14.32 12.77
C TYR A 221 -17.78 13.32 12.77
N VAL A 222 -17.49 12.01 12.81
CA VAL A 222 -18.52 10.96 12.83
C VAL A 222 -19.41 11.02 14.08
N VAL A 223 -18.82 11.30 15.25
CA VAL A 223 -19.55 11.45 16.52
C VAL A 223 -20.45 12.69 16.48
N ASN A 224 -19.98 13.79 15.91
CA ASN A 224 -20.73 15.05 15.85
C ASN A 224 -21.94 14.98 14.89
N GLU A 225 -21.85 14.19 13.83
CA GLU A 225 -22.92 14.02 12.83
C GLU A 225 -24.00 13.01 13.25
N GLU A 226 -24.07 12.63 14.54
CA GLU A 226 -24.98 11.61 15.10
C GLU A 226 -25.04 10.32 14.26
N ARG A 227 -23.93 9.94 13.62
CA ARG A 227 -23.90 8.80 12.72
C ARG A 227 -24.02 7.48 13.48
N ASP A 228 -24.45 6.46 12.73
CA ASP A 228 -24.54 5.05 13.13
C ASP A 228 -23.42 4.64 14.09
N LEU A 229 -23.79 4.04 15.23
CA LEU A 229 -22.89 3.49 16.25
C LEU A 229 -21.74 2.67 15.62
N LYS A 230 -22.01 1.99 14.50
CA LYS A 230 -21.01 1.21 13.75
C LYS A 230 -19.83 2.07 13.27
N ALA A 231 -20.10 3.29 12.79
CA ALA A 231 -19.08 4.20 12.30
C ALA A 231 -18.19 4.72 13.45
N VAL A 232 -18.79 5.00 14.62
CA VAL A 232 -18.04 5.40 15.82
C VAL A 232 -17.15 4.25 16.31
N VAL A 233 -17.69 3.03 16.39
CA VAL A 233 -16.92 1.84 16.79
C VAL A 233 -15.76 1.59 15.82
N LEU A 234 -16.01 1.65 14.51
CA LEU A 234 -14.97 1.48 13.50
C LEU A 234 -13.87 2.56 13.63
N GLY A 235 -14.27 3.80 13.89
CA GLY A 235 -13.35 4.90 14.15
C GLY A 235 -12.47 4.63 15.37
N ILE A 236 -13.05 4.26 16.52
CA ILE A 236 -12.31 3.93 17.75
C ILE A 236 -11.33 2.78 17.50
N VAL A 237 -11.77 1.70 16.85
CA VAL A 237 -10.90 0.57 16.49
C VAL A 237 -9.73 1.03 15.61
N GLY A 238 -10.01 1.90 14.62
CA GLY A 238 -8.98 2.50 13.78
C GLY A 238 -7.96 3.32 14.58
N LEU A 239 -8.42 4.17 15.49
CA LEU A 239 -7.52 4.98 16.34
C LEU A 239 -6.67 4.12 17.26
N VAL A 240 -7.26 3.11 17.90
CA VAL A 240 -6.51 2.14 18.73
C VAL A 240 -5.46 1.44 17.86
N GLY A 241 -5.81 1.02 16.64
CA GLY A 241 -4.88 0.43 15.68
C GLY A 241 -3.68 1.34 15.40
N VAL A 242 -3.93 2.59 15.00
CA VAL A 242 -2.85 3.56 14.70
C VAL A 242 -2.02 3.88 15.94
N ALA A 243 -2.65 4.09 17.10
CA ALA A 243 -1.94 4.34 18.35
C ALA A 243 -1.03 3.16 18.75
N THR A 244 -1.51 1.93 18.54
CA THR A 244 -0.74 0.71 18.82
C THR A 244 0.46 0.59 17.88
N VAL A 245 0.29 0.90 16.58
CA VAL A 245 1.40 0.95 15.62
C VAL A 245 2.40 2.03 16.02
N ALA A 246 1.94 3.22 16.43
CA ALA A 246 2.80 4.32 16.85
C ALA A 246 3.54 4.07 18.17
N ALA A 247 2.99 3.23 19.07
CA ALA A 247 3.66 2.84 20.30
C ALA A 247 4.95 2.03 20.04
N THR A 248 4.97 1.22 18.97
CA THR A 248 6.12 0.36 18.63
C THR A 248 7.43 1.13 18.41
N PRO A 249 7.51 2.13 17.51
CA PRO A 249 8.75 2.90 17.32
C PRO A 249 9.16 3.68 18.58
N ILE A 250 8.22 4.07 19.44
CA ILE A 250 8.54 4.74 20.72
C ILE A 250 9.26 3.78 21.66
N LEU A 251 8.69 2.58 21.87
CA LEU A 251 9.30 1.56 22.72
C LEU A 251 10.65 1.09 22.16
N LEU A 252 10.73 0.93 20.83
CA LEU A 252 11.97 0.58 20.16
C LEU A 252 13.05 1.66 20.34
N ALA A 253 12.71 2.94 20.18
CA ALA A 253 13.63 4.04 20.42
C ALA A 253 14.13 4.05 21.88
N GLN A 254 13.23 3.86 22.85
CA GLN A 254 13.59 3.79 24.27
C GLN A 254 14.55 2.64 24.59
N ARG A 255 14.32 1.46 23.98
CA ARG A 255 15.22 0.30 24.11
C ARG A 255 16.58 0.60 23.47
N LEU A 256 16.58 1.14 22.25
CA LEU A 256 17.82 1.43 21.51
C LEU A 256 18.65 2.55 22.16
N ASP A 257 18.02 3.51 22.84
CA ASP A 257 18.68 4.54 23.64
C ASP A 257 19.20 3.98 24.99
N GLY A 258 18.92 2.72 25.33
CA GLY A 258 19.33 2.10 26.58
C GLY A 258 18.56 2.61 27.81
N THR A 259 17.50 3.40 27.63
CA THR A 259 16.70 3.97 28.72
C THR A 259 15.85 2.92 29.44
N ARG A 260 15.52 1.83 28.75
CA ARG A 260 14.70 0.72 29.26
C ARG A 260 15.27 -0.61 28.77
N SER A 261 15.17 -1.65 29.60
CA SER A 261 15.74 -2.98 29.38
C SER A 261 14.70 -4.05 29.02
N TYR A 262 13.60 -3.67 28.37
CA TYR A 262 12.60 -4.63 27.85
C TYR A 262 13.19 -5.43 26.70
N SER A 263 12.71 -6.65 26.46
CA SER A 263 13.11 -7.49 25.30
C SER A 263 12.71 -6.84 23.95
N ALA A 264 13.32 -7.25 22.83
CA ALA A 264 12.95 -6.73 21.51
C ALA A 264 11.51 -7.16 21.19
N LEU A 265 11.16 -8.38 21.59
CA LEU A 265 9.81 -8.90 21.47
C LEU A 265 8.79 -8.05 22.24
N GLU A 266 9.10 -7.65 23.47
CA GLU A 266 8.25 -6.77 24.29
C GLU A 266 8.07 -5.39 23.64
N ALA A 267 9.16 -4.81 23.10
CA ALA A 267 9.09 -3.53 22.41
C ALA A 267 8.22 -3.58 21.14
N CYS A 268 8.16 -4.74 20.48
CA CYS A 268 7.34 -4.98 19.28
C CYS A 268 5.95 -5.57 19.58
N LEU A 269 5.60 -5.83 20.84
CA LEU A 269 4.30 -6.40 21.20
C LEU A 269 3.10 -5.59 20.69
N PRO A 270 3.11 -4.23 20.73
CA PRO A 270 2.01 -3.46 20.16
C PRO A 270 1.82 -3.76 18.67
N TYR A 271 2.89 -3.79 17.88
CA TYR A 271 2.83 -4.13 16.46
C TYR A 271 2.19 -5.50 16.20
N PHE A 272 2.59 -6.54 16.94
CA PHE A 272 1.98 -7.86 16.81
C PHE A 272 0.50 -7.86 17.21
N GLY A 273 0.15 -7.16 18.29
CA GLY A 273 -1.24 -6.96 18.68
C GLY A 273 -2.08 -6.28 17.60
N ALA A 274 -1.53 -5.24 16.96
CA ALA A 274 -2.17 -4.54 15.85
C ALA A 274 -2.36 -5.44 14.63
N CYS A 275 -1.39 -6.30 14.30
CA CYS A 275 -1.51 -7.26 13.20
C CYS A 275 -2.62 -8.28 13.47
N VAL A 276 -2.65 -8.88 14.67
CA VAL A 276 -3.69 -9.84 15.07
C VAL A 276 -5.07 -9.18 15.06
N ALA A 277 -5.19 -7.97 15.60
CA ALA A 277 -6.43 -7.21 15.58
C ALA A 277 -6.89 -6.90 14.15
N SER A 278 -5.97 -6.53 13.25
CA SER A 278 -6.29 -6.24 11.83
C SER A 278 -6.77 -7.49 11.09
N ILE A 279 -6.12 -8.64 11.33
CA ILE A 279 -6.55 -9.92 10.74
C ILE A 279 -7.95 -10.27 11.26
N ALA A 280 -8.19 -10.22 12.57
CA ALA A 280 -9.48 -10.50 13.17
C ALA A 280 -10.59 -9.56 12.66
N ALA A 281 -10.30 -8.26 12.53
CA ALA A 281 -11.22 -7.28 11.98
C ALA A 281 -11.57 -7.58 10.50
N GLY A 282 -10.57 -7.93 9.68
CA GLY A 282 -10.78 -8.33 8.30
C GLY A 282 -11.66 -9.59 8.18
N ALA A 283 -11.43 -10.60 9.03
CA ALA A 283 -12.24 -11.81 9.07
C ALA A 283 -13.69 -11.50 9.46
N GLY A 284 -13.89 -10.66 10.49
CA GLY A 284 -15.21 -10.18 10.89
C GLY A 284 -15.94 -9.44 9.78
N LEU A 285 -15.23 -8.60 9.02
CA LEU A 285 -15.81 -7.88 7.88
C LEU A 285 -16.27 -8.84 6.77
N VAL A 286 -15.47 -9.85 6.43
CA VAL A 286 -15.84 -10.88 5.44
C VAL A 286 -17.10 -11.64 5.88
N VAL A 287 -17.21 -11.99 7.16
CA VAL A 287 -18.40 -12.66 7.70
C VAL A 287 -19.62 -11.74 7.65
N MET A 288 -19.49 -10.47 8.04
CA MET A 288 -20.59 -9.49 8.02
C MET A 288 -21.12 -9.22 6.62
N VAL A 289 -20.24 -9.14 5.61
CA VAL A 289 -20.63 -8.96 4.21
C VAL A 289 -21.24 -10.24 3.62
N GLY A 290 -20.82 -11.41 4.13
CA GLY A 290 -21.23 -12.71 3.63
C GLY A 290 -22.57 -13.24 4.16
N VAL A 291 -23.07 -12.72 5.29
CA VAL A 291 -24.36 -13.14 5.84
C VAL A 291 -25.47 -12.34 5.14
N PRO A 292 -26.24 -12.96 4.22
CA PRO A 292 -27.41 -12.29 3.67
C PRO A 292 -28.37 -11.95 4.81
N THR A 293 -28.89 -10.73 4.83
CA THR A 293 -29.93 -10.26 5.76
C THR A 293 -31.24 -10.99 5.48
N ALA A 294 -31.28 -12.28 5.82
CA ALA A 294 -32.45 -13.16 5.65
C ALA A 294 -33.67 -12.72 6.46
N LEU A 295 -33.56 -11.65 7.25
CA LEU A 295 -34.66 -11.05 8.02
C LEU A 295 -35.49 -10.03 7.24
N GLU A 296 -35.12 -9.66 6.02
CA GLU A 296 -35.91 -8.71 5.20
C GLU A 296 -36.98 -9.39 4.32
N GLU A 297 -36.85 -10.70 4.03
CA GLU A 297 -37.81 -11.41 3.18
C GLU A 297 -39.10 -11.81 3.91
N ASP A 298 -39.07 -12.05 5.22
CA ASP A 298 -40.27 -12.42 5.99
C ASP A 298 -41.20 -11.23 6.31
N ALA A 299 -40.74 -9.99 6.16
CA ALA A 299 -41.53 -8.80 6.50
C ALA A 299 -42.48 -8.34 5.38
N THR A 300 -42.30 -8.82 4.13
CA THR A 300 -43.12 -8.37 2.98
C THR A 300 -44.15 -9.39 2.48
N GLY A 301 -44.17 -10.61 3.04
CA GLY A 301 -45.11 -11.67 2.66
C GLY A 301 -46.43 -11.71 3.42
N GLY A 302 -46.68 -10.80 4.37
CA GLY A 302 -47.77 -10.90 5.35
C GLY A 302 -49.15 -10.35 4.97
N ASP A 303 -49.27 -9.50 3.93
CA ASP A 303 -50.51 -8.73 3.66
C ASP A 303 -51.33 -9.24 2.45
N ALA A 304 -51.25 -10.54 2.14
CA ALA A 304 -52.12 -11.16 1.14
C ALA A 304 -52.99 -12.27 1.76
N ALA A 305 -53.93 -11.88 2.64
CA ALA A 305 -55.06 -12.71 3.06
C ALA A 305 -56.27 -11.84 3.41
#